data_AF-A0A2G8SVY1-F1
#
_entry.id   AF-A0A2G8SVY1-F1
#
_cell.length_a   1.000
_cell.length_b   1.000
_cell.length_c   1.000
_cell.angle_alpha   90.00
_cell.angle_beta   90.00
_cell.angle_gamma   90.00
#
_symmetry.space_group_name_H-M   'P 1'
#
loop_
_entity.id
_entity.type
_entity.pdbx_description
1 polymer ?
#
loop_
_entity_poly.entity_id
_entity_poly.type
_entity_poly.pdbx_seq_one_letter_code
_entity_poly.pdbx_strand_id
1 'polypeptide(L)'
;MNGEWSVTEWRWKPSTRAATRHWQEGRWKLLAGRAAQLRAPVEAPQGPLETRMLRSVLEANLGDRVGEIGNQTLQWQAGGLCLSVDALGVEPQIMQLPYAVDDSRLEQRAAMQLQLARRYPKATWLTGFSLIPAPRHARGGAKFYAVWIEHAILKGQVWIPTKGNGPLVRLRITTALPTAAAGQPDSQSAARAAQVMQRELTGLASRWALEHE
;
A
#
# COMPACT_ATOMS: atom_id res chain seq x y z
N MET A 1 6.57 -2.55 -18.93
CA MET A 1 6.40 -3.68 -17.99
C MET A 1 4.91 -3.85 -17.73
N ASN A 2 4.36 -5.03 -17.99
CA ASN A 2 2.91 -5.26 -18.18
C ASN A 2 2.07 -5.28 -16.88
N GLY A 3 2.58 -4.78 -15.76
CA GLY A 3 1.88 -4.78 -14.46
C GLY A 3 1.64 -6.16 -13.83
N GLU A 4 1.89 -7.24 -14.58
CA GLU A 4 1.87 -8.61 -14.08
C GLU A 4 3.04 -8.85 -13.12
N TRP A 5 2.72 -9.37 -11.93
CA TRP A 5 3.69 -9.78 -10.94
C TRP A 5 4.37 -11.08 -11.38
N SER A 6 5.60 -10.98 -11.87
CA SER A 6 6.45 -12.14 -12.11
C SER A 6 7.40 -12.33 -10.93
N VAL A 7 6.98 -13.02 -9.88
CA VAL A 7 7.94 -13.55 -8.90
C VAL A 7 8.47 -14.87 -9.43
N THR A 8 9.79 -14.97 -9.56
CA THR A 8 10.46 -16.26 -9.63
C THR A 8 10.44 -16.86 -8.21
N GLU A 9 9.37 -17.57 -7.87
CA GLU A 9 9.33 -18.34 -6.62
C GLU A 9 10.29 -19.52 -6.79
N TRP A 10 11.47 -19.42 -6.20
CA TRP A 10 12.41 -20.54 -6.14
C TRP A 10 11.87 -21.57 -5.16
N ARG A 11 10.96 -22.43 -5.64
CA ARG A 11 10.50 -23.60 -4.87
C ARG A 11 11.55 -24.69 -4.95
N TRP A 12 12.22 -24.91 -3.82
CA TRP A 12 13.06 -26.09 -3.66
C TRP A 12 12.19 -27.35 -3.75
N LYS A 13 12.45 -28.20 -4.75
CA LYS A 13 11.82 -29.51 -4.89
C LYS A 13 12.79 -30.56 -4.32
N PRO A 14 12.54 -31.10 -3.10
CA PRO A 14 13.44 -32.06 -2.48
C PRO A 14 13.54 -33.37 -3.26
N SER A 15 14.68 -34.05 -3.12
CA SER A 15 14.82 -35.43 -3.61
C SER A 15 13.85 -36.39 -2.94
N THR A 16 13.37 -37.39 -3.69
CA THR A 16 12.54 -38.48 -3.17
C THR A 16 13.33 -39.41 -2.24
N ARG A 17 14.65 -39.49 -2.39
CA ARG A 17 15.53 -40.32 -1.55
C ARG A 17 15.81 -39.65 -0.21
N ALA A 18 15.49 -40.33 0.89
CA ALA A 18 15.55 -39.77 2.25
C ALA A 18 16.93 -39.20 2.63
N ALA A 19 18.02 -39.93 2.37
CA ALA A 19 19.37 -39.47 2.68
C ALA A 19 19.76 -38.20 1.90
N THR A 20 19.41 -38.14 0.61
CA THR A 20 19.68 -36.98 -0.24
C THR A 20 18.82 -35.78 0.16
N ARG A 21 17.56 -36.01 0.55
CA ARG A 21 16.68 -34.96 1.09
C ARG A 21 17.26 -34.35 2.36
N HIS A 22 17.69 -35.18 3.31
CA HIS A 22 18.22 -34.71 4.60
C HIS A 22 19.49 -33.85 4.41
N TRP A 23 20.38 -34.27 3.50
CA TRP A 23 21.55 -33.47 3.12
C TRP A 23 21.16 -32.14 2.45
N GLN A 24 20.20 -32.14 1.53
CA GLN A 24 19.71 -30.93 0.86
C GLN A 24 19.04 -29.95 1.85
N GLU A 25 18.22 -30.47 2.78
CA GLU A 25 17.60 -29.70 3.87
C GLU A 25 18.65 -29.03 4.76
N GLY A 26 19.69 -29.77 5.16
CA GLY A 26 20.79 -29.24 5.96
C GLY A 26 21.53 -28.12 5.24
N ARG A 27 21.82 -28.32 3.94
CA ARG A 27 22.48 -27.31 3.11
C ARG A 27 21.61 -26.08 2.89
N TRP A 28 20.30 -26.26 2.72
CA TRP A 28 19.36 -25.15 2.57
C TRP A 28 19.24 -24.33 3.85
N LYS A 29 19.19 -24.97 5.03
CA LYS A 29 19.22 -24.28 6.32
C LYS A 29 20.49 -23.43 6.51
N LEU A 30 21.65 -23.95 6.09
CA LEU A 30 22.92 -23.21 6.15
C LEU A 30 22.89 -21.99 5.21
N LEU A 31 22.39 -22.14 3.99
CA LEU A 31 22.25 -21.04 3.03
C LEU A 31 21.26 -19.98 3.53
N ALA A 32 20.09 -20.41 4.03
CA ALA A 32 19.11 -19.51 4.62
C ALA A 32 19.66 -18.75 5.83
N GLY A 33 20.39 -19.44 6.72
CA GLY A 33 21.05 -18.82 7.87
C GLY A 33 22.10 -17.79 7.45
N ARG A 34 22.93 -18.09 6.44
CA ARG A 34 23.92 -17.14 5.90
C ARG A 34 23.27 -15.96 5.16
N ALA A 35 22.22 -16.22 4.38
CA ALA A 35 21.47 -15.16 3.71
C ALA A 35 20.79 -14.22 4.73
N ALA A 36 20.28 -14.75 5.83
CA ALA A 36 19.73 -13.94 6.93
C ALA A 36 20.81 -13.08 7.62
N GLN A 37 22.05 -13.55 7.71
CA GLN A 37 23.18 -12.78 8.24
C GLN A 37 23.69 -11.71 7.27
N LEU A 38 23.55 -11.94 5.96
CA LEU A 38 23.93 -11.00 4.90
C LEU A 38 22.84 -9.95 4.61
N ARG A 39 21.59 -10.19 5.03
CA ARG A 39 20.59 -9.13 5.08
C ARG A 39 21.15 -8.04 5.97
N ALA A 40 21.37 -6.86 5.39
CA ALA A 40 21.68 -5.68 6.15
C ALA A 40 20.65 -5.56 7.29
N PRO A 41 21.07 -5.25 8.53
CA PRO A 41 20.10 -4.94 9.57
C PRO A 41 19.16 -3.89 9.00
N VAL A 42 17.85 -4.12 9.14
CA VAL A 42 16.84 -3.13 8.74
C VAL A 42 17.21 -1.84 9.47
N GLU A 43 17.76 -0.88 8.74
CA GLU A 43 18.15 0.40 9.30
C GLU A 43 16.92 0.98 9.97
N ALA A 44 17.04 1.37 11.24
CA ALA A 44 15.90 1.93 11.97
C ALA A 44 15.29 3.04 11.10
N PRO A 45 13.96 3.02 10.88
CA PRO A 45 13.31 3.96 9.97
C PRO A 45 13.76 5.39 10.30
N GLN A 46 14.46 6.05 9.37
CA GLN A 46 14.90 7.43 9.54
C GLN A 46 13.78 8.37 9.06
N GLY A 47 13.54 9.48 9.76
CA GLY A 47 12.55 10.50 9.36
C GLY A 47 11.53 10.87 10.45
N PRO A 48 10.52 11.69 10.11
CA PRO A 48 9.47 12.13 11.03
C PRO A 48 8.75 10.96 11.72
N LEU A 49 8.30 11.16 12.95
CA LEU A 49 7.66 10.12 13.78
C LEU A 49 6.53 9.41 13.03
N GLU A 50 5.66 10.16 12.38
CA GLU A 50 4.50 9.66 11.65
C GLU A 50 4.90 8.82 10.44
N THR A 51 5.99 9.17 9.75
CA THR A 51 6.55 8.37 8.66
C THR A 51 7.04 7.02 9.17
N ARG A 52 7.64 6.98 10.37
CA ARG A 52 8.09 5.73 11.02
C ARG A 52 6.91 4.87 11.47
N MET A 53 5.87 5.48 12.04
CA MET A 53 4.61 4.81 12.39
C MET A 53 3.92 4.22 11.15
N LEU A 54 3.90 4.96 10.05
CA LEU A 54 3.30 4.48 8.79
C LEU A 54 4.10 3.32 8.19
N ARG A 55 5.43 3.33 8.35
CA ARG A 55 6.28 2.19 7.97
C ARG A 55 5.99 0.95 8.84
N SER A 56 5.83 1.10 10.16
CA SER A 56 5.49 -0.05 11.02
C SER A 56 4.13 -0.64 10.64
N VAL A 57 3.14 0.21 10.33
CA VAL A 57 1.81 -0.22 9.88
C VAL A 57 1.89 -0.99 8.57
N LEU A 58 2.72 -0.53 7.63
CA LEU A 58 2.98 -1.24 6.37
C LEU A 58 3.61 -2.61 6.61
N GLU A 59 4.69 -2.67 7.38
CA GLU A 59 5.38 -3.93 7.70
C GLU A 59 4.43 -4.91 8.39
N ALA A 60 3.62 -4.43 9.34
CA ALA A 60 2.62 -5.23 10.02
C ALA A 60 1.45 -5.67 9.11
N ASN A 61 1.08 -4.85 8.11
CA ASN A 61 0.07 -5.20 7.12
C ASN A 61 0.58 -6.26 6.12
N LEU A 62 1.88 -6.23 5.80
CA LEU A 62 2.51 -7.27 4.98
C LEU A 62 2.61 -8.59 5.72
N GLY A 63 2.98 -8.61 7.01
CA GLY A 63 3.13 -9.84 7.78
C GLY A 63 4.06 -10.84 7.07
N ASP A 64 3.55 -12.05 6.80
CA ASP A 64 4.28 -13.11 6.08
C ASP A 64 4.14 -13.05 4.55
N ARG A 65 3.49 -12.01 3.99
CA ARG A 65 3.32 -11.89 2.54
C ARG A 65 4.67 -11.75 1.85
N VAL A 66 4.81 -12.45 0.73
CA VAL A 66 5.99 -12.33 -0.13
C VAL A 66 6.03 -10.91 -0.71
N GLY A 67 7.04 -10.16 -0.29
CA GLY A 67 7.27 -8.80 -0.74
C GLY A 67 8.76 -8.44 -0.69
N GLU A 68 9.13 -7.44 -1.47
CA GLU A 68 10.45 -6.84 -1.41
C GLU A 68 10.38 -5.60 -0.52
N ILE A 69 11.15 -5.60 0.57
CA ILE A 69 11.33 -4.45 1.44
C ILE A 69 12.73 -3.90 1.18
N GLY A 70 12.85 -2.93 0.29
CA GLY A 70 14.07 -2.15 0.06
C GLY A 70 14.05 -0.82 0.82
N ASN A 71 15.18 -0.12 0.86
CA ASN A 71 15.30 1.19 1.55
C ASN A 71 14.27 2.24 1.07
N GLN A 72 13.87 2.15 -0.21
CA GLN A 72 12.93 3.09 -0.85
C GLN A 72 11.79 2.42 -1.63
N THR A 73 11.77 1.10 -1.73
CA THR A 73 10.78 0.37 -2.55
C THR A 73 10.22 -0.77 -1.72
N LEU A 74 9.01 -0.56 -1.21
CA LEU A 74 8.22 -1.60 -0.59
C LEU A 74 7.21 -2.10 -1.62
N GLN A 75 7.36 -3.36 -2.04
CA GLN A 75 6.56 -3.97 -3.10
C GLN A 75 5.98 -5.31 -2.64
N TRP A 76 4.72 -5.59 -3.00
CA TRP A 76 4.06 -6.85 -2.65
C TRP A 76 3.00 -7.23 -3.68
N GLN A 77 2.58 -8.49 -3.60
CA GLN A 77 1.54 -9.03 -4.46
C GLN A 77 0.17 -9.00 -3.77
N ALA A 78 -0.82 -8.50 -4.49
CA ALA A 78 -2.23 -8.55 -4.08
C ALA A 78 -3.13 -8.73 -5.30
N GLY A 79 -4.01 -9.74 -5.28
CA GLY A 79 -5.01 -9.94 -6.34
C GLY A 79 -4.45 -10.04 -7.76
N GLY A 80 -3.23 -10.59 -7.93
CA GLY A 80 -2.55 -10.69 -9.22
C GLY A 80 -1.79 -9.42 -9.65
N LEU A 81 -1.74 -8.38 -8.82
CA LEU A 81 -1.08 -7.10 -9.11
C LEU A 81 0.22 -6.94 -8.33
N CYS A 82 1.16 -6.20 -8.94
CA CYS A 82 2.37 -5.70 -8.31
C CYS A 82 2.10 -4.34 -7.65
N LEU A 83 1.86 -4.34 -6.34
CA LEU A 83 1.67 -3.10 -5.59
C LEU A 83 3.02 -2.59 -5.10
N SER A 84 3.25 -1.28 -5.22
CA SER A 84 4.42 -0.60 -4.70
C SER A 84 4.05 0.66 -3.93
N VAL A 85 4.76 0.95 -2.84
CA VAL A 85 4.67 2.25 -2.18
C VAL A 85 5.46 3.28 -2.98
N ASP A 86 4.79 4.33 -3.42
CA ASP A 86 5.37 5.44 -4.20
C ASP A 86 5.56 6.71 -3.34
N ALA A 87 4.73 6.90 -2.32
CA ALA A 87 4.91 8.00 -1.38
C ALA A 87 4.51 7.60 0.05
N LEU A 88 5.39 7.91 1.00
CA LEU A 88 5.23 7.64 2.42
C LEU A 88 5.61 8.88 3.23
N GLY A 89 4.71 9.38 4.07
CA GLY A 89 5.08 10.34 5.10
C GLY A 89 4.03 11.40 5.37
N VAL A 90 4.51 12.58 5.78
CA VAL A 90 3.70 13.72 6.17
C VAL A 90 3.61 14.72 5.02
N GLU A 91 2.40 15.19 4.73
CA GLU A 91 2.20 16.34 3.85
C GLU A 91 1.75 17.54 4.67
N PRO A 92 2.27 18.76 4.41
CA PRO A 92 1.68 19.98 4.94
C PRO A 92 0.20 20.00 4.58
N GLN A 93 -0.68 20.26 5.56
CA GLN A 93 -2.12 20.28 5.31
C GLN A 93 -2.47 21.38 4.31
N ILE A 94 -2.71 21.00 3.05
CA ILE A 94 -3.26 21.91 2.02
C ILE A 94 -4.71 22.27 2.37
N MET A 95 -5.39 21.41 3.13
CA MET A 95 -6.75 21.60 3.65
C MET A 95 -6.87 20.86 4.98
N GLN A 96 -7.53 21.47 5.96
CA GLN A 96 -7.83 20.83 7.25
C GLN A 96 -8.88 19.74 7.03
N LEU A 97 -8.43 18.49 7.06
CA LEU A 97 -9.33 17.35 7.08
C LEU A 97 -9.75 17.07 8.53
N PRO A 98 -11.04 16.86 8.81
CA PRO A 98 -11.51 16.63 10.16
C PRO A 98 -11.00 15.27 10.66
N TYR A 99 -10.58 15.23 11.92
CA TYR A 99 -10.28 13.98 12.60
C TYR A 99 -11.55 13.20 12.96
N ALA A 100 -12.65 13.87 13.30
CA ALA A 100 -13.90 13.20 13.63
C ALA A 100 -14.66 12.74 12.37
N VAL A 101 -15.23 11.54 12.42
CA VAL A 101 -16.00 10.96 11.31
C VAL A 101 -17.28 11.75 11.06
N ASP A 102 -17.97 12.15 12.13
CA ASP A 102 -19.24 12.88 12.08
C ASP A 102 -19.09 14.30 11.52
N ASP A 103 -17.88 14.88 11.63
CA ASP A 103 -17.56 16.21 11.10
C ASP A 103 -17.21 16.19 9.60
N SER A 104 -17.12 15.01 8.97
CA SER A 104 -16.75 14.86 7.55
C SER A 104 -17.89 15.25 6.60
N ARG A 105 -18.09 16.57 6.46
CA ARG A 105 -19.14 17.13 5.60
C ARG A 105 -18.90 16.81 4.12
N LEU A 106 -20.00 16.66 3.37
CA LEU A 106 -19.96 16.45 1.91
C LEU A 106 -19.20 17.58 1.20
N GLU A 107 -19.35 18.82 1.67
CA GLU A 107 -18.69 20.00 1.11
C GLU A 107 -17.16 19.94 1.20
N GLN A 108 -16.62 19.49 2.33
CA GLN A 108 -15.17 19.34 2.51
C GLN A 108 -14.61 18.26 1.58
N ARG A 109 -15.35 17.14 1.42
CA ARG A 109 -14.97 16.08 0.48
C ARG A 109 -14.99 16.58 -0.96
N ALA A 110 -15.99 17.36 -1.35
CA ALA A 110 -16.07 17.97 -2.67
C ALA A 110 -14.93 18.98 -2.91
N ALA A 111 -14.63 19.83 -1.92
CA ALA A 111 -13.54 20.79 -2.00
C ALA A 111 -12.18 20.09 -2.17
N MET A 112 -11.94 19.03 -1.40
CA MET A 112 -10.72 18.21 -1.54
C MET A 112 -10.65 17.55 -2.93
N GLN A 113 -11.76 16.97 -3.41
CA GLN A 113 -11.81 16.39 -4.75
C GLN A 113 -11.46 17.42 -5.84
N LEU A 114 -11.93 18.66 -5.73
CA LEU A 114 -11.58 19.74 -6.66
C LEU A 114 -10.10 20.10 -6.60
N GLN A 115 -9.50 20.17 -5.41
CA GLN A 115 -8.06 20.41 -5.27
C GLN A 115 -7.24 19.29 -5.89
N LEU A 116 -7.63 18.03 -5.67
CA LEU A 116 -6.97 16.87 -6.27
C LEU A 116 -7.09 16.87 -7.79
N ALA A 117 -8.27 17.21 -8.33
CA ALA A 117 -8.47 17.32 -9.78
C ALA A 117 -7.59 18.42 -10.40
N ARG A 118 -7.37 19.54 -9.70
CA ARG A 118 -6.43 20.59 -10.14
C ARG A 118 -4.98 20.14 -10.09
N ARG A 119 -4.60 19.36 -9.07
CA ARG A 119 -3.23 18.85 -8.91
C ARG A 119 -2.90 17.75 -9.91
N TYR A 120 -3.89 16.93 -10.28
CA TYR A 120 -3.75 15.80 -11.19
C TYR A 120 -4.74 15.94 -12.37
N PRO A 121 -4.50 16.90 -13.29
CA PRO A 121 -5.44 17.20 -14.37
C PRO A 121 -5.57 16.06 -15.40
N LYS A 122 -4.59 15.14 -15.45
CA LYS A 122 -4.60 13.96 -16.33
C LYS A 122 -5.14 12.70 -15.65
N ALA A 123 -5.63 12.81 -14.41
CA ALA A 123 -6.14 11.67 -13.67
C ALA A 123 -7.55 11.28 -14.10
N THR A 124 -7.72 10.01 -14.44
CA THR A 124 -9.04 9.38 -14.57
C THR A 124 -9.44 8.78 -13.23
N TRP A 125 -10.35 9.45 -12.52
CA TRP A 125 -10.80 9.03 -11.19
C TRP A 125 -11.72 7.81 -11.27
N LEU A 126 -11.30 6.71 -10.65
CA LEU A 126 -12.13 5.50 -10.47
C LEU A 126 -12.93 5.58 -9.17
N THR A 127 -12.33 6.20 -8.15
CA THR A 127 -12.99 6.56 -6.90
C THR A 127 -12.49 7.95 -6.52
N GLY A 128 -13.41 8.91 -6.46
CA GLY A 128 -13.09 10.24 -5.93
C GLY A 128 -12.79 10.20 -4.43
N PHE A 129 -12.35 11.33 -3.90
CA PHE A 129 -12.05 11.51 -2.49
C PHE A 129 -13.23 11.12 -1.61
N SER A 130 -13.08 10.00 -0.91
CA SER A 130 -14.15 9.32 -0.19
C SER A 130 -13.68 8.98 1.22
N LEU A 131 -14.63 8.97 2.16
CA LEU A 131 -14.39 8.51 3.52
C LEU A 131 -14.28 6.97 3.51
N ILE A 132 -13.27 6.42 4.19
CA ILE A 132 -13.18 5.00 4.48
C ILE A 132 -14.21 4.70 5.59
N PRO A 133 -15.21 3.84 5.34
CA PRO A 133 -16.19 3.50 6.36
C PRO A 133 -15.50 2.87 7.57
N ALA A 134 -15.70 3.46 8.75
CA ALA A 134 -15.27 2.85 10.00
C ALA A 134 -16.39 1.92 10.52
N PRO A 135 -16.05 0.74 11.05
CA PRO A 135 -17.00 -0.07 11.82
C PRO A 135 -17.62 0.76 12.95
N ARG A 136 -18.89 0.54 13.29
CA ARG A 136 -19.64 1.30 14.32
C ARG A 136 -18.96 1.34 15.71
N HIS A 137 -18.02 0.43 15.98
CA HIS A 137 -17.28 0.34 17.25
C HIS A 137 -15.77 0.53 17.08
N ALA A 138 -15.32 0.90 15.88
CA ALA A 138 -13.90 1.15 15.65
C ALA A 138 -13.48 2.43 16.37
N ARG A 139 -12.46 2.31 17.21
CA ARG A 139 -11.73 3.46 17.75
C ARG A 139 -10.91 4.05 16.59
N GLY A 140 -10.96 5.36 16.43
CA GLY A 140 -10.09 6.05 15.48
C GLY A 140 -10.73 7.24 14.76
N GLY A 141 -9.88 8.04 14.12
CA GLY A 141 -10.28 9.20 13.33
C GLY A 141 -10.81 8.81 11.95
N ALA A 142 -11.37 9.80 11.25
CA ALA A 142 -11.75 9.70 9.85
C ALA A 142 -10.52 9.38 8.99
N LYS A 143 -10.63 8.42 8.09
CA LYS A 143 -9.62 8.19 7.05
C LYS A 143 -10.26 8.40 5.69
N PHE A 144 -9.50 8.92 4.75
CA PHE A 144 -9.98 9.20 3.42
C PHE A 144 -9.13 8.51 2.38
N TYR A 145 -9.73 8.15 1.25
CA TYR A 145 -9.01 7.54 0.15
C TYR A 145 -9.52 8.02 -1.20
N ALA A 146 -8.70 7.83 -2.22
CA ALA A 146 -9.07 8.03 -3.61
C ALA A 146 -8.25 7.09 -4.49
N VAL A 147 -8.82 6.73 -5.64
CA VAL A 147 -8.21 5.80 -6.61
C VAL A 147 -8.38 6.38 -8.01
N TRP A 148 -7.28 6.48 -8.75
CA TRP A 148 -7.29 7.04 -10.09
C TRP A 148 -6.24 6.38 -10.98
N ILE A 149 -6.42 6.52 -12.29
CA ILE A 149 -5.44 6.09 -13.29
C ILE A 149 -4.76 7.33 -13.85
N GLU A 150 -3.43 7.27 -13.98
CA GLU A 150 -2.64 8.31 -14.64
C GLU A 150 -1.48 7.64 -15.40
N HIS A 151 -1.33 7.93 -16.69
CA HIS A 151 -0.29 7.34 -17.55
C HIS A 151 -0.22 5.78 -17.48
N ALA A 152 -1.38 5.11 -17.52
CA ALA A 152 -1.53 3.65 -17.38
C ALA A 152 -1.07 3.05 -16.03
N ILE A 153 -0.82 3.91 -15.04
CA ILE A 153 -0.53 3.52 -13.66
C ILE A 153 -1.80 3.74 -12.83
N LEU A 154 -2.26 2.70 -12.16
CA LEU A 154 -3.28 2.81 -11.12
C LEU A 154 -2.62 3.32 -9.84
N LYS A 155 -3.15 4.41 -9.31
CA LYS A 155 -2.70 5.04 -8.07
C LYS A 155 -3.83 5.01 -7.06
N GLY A 156 -3.49 4.60 -5.84
CA GLY A 156 -4.37 4.64 -4.69
C GLY A 156 -3.70 5.42 -3.58
N GLN A 157 -4.42 6.35 -2.95
CA GLN A 157 -3.87 7.16 -1.88
C GLN A 157 -4.81 7.17 -0.68
N VAL A 158 -4.24 7.06 0.52
CA VAL A 158 -4.94 7.25 1.79
C VAL A 158 -4.38 8.47 2.50
N TRP A 159 -5.30 9.22 3.13
CA TRP A 159 -5.03 10.37 3.97
C TRP A 159 -5.58 10.11 5.37
N ILE A 160 -4.75 10.30 6.38
CA ILE A 160 -5.06 10.04 7.78
C ILE A 160 -4.77 11.32 8.58
N PRO A 161 -5.81 12.11 8.89
CA PRO A 161 -5.70 13.24 9.81
C PRO A 161 -5.27 12.76 11.20
N THR A 162 -4.43 13.52 11.87
CA THR A 162 -3.98 13.22 13.23
C THR A 162 -4.76 14.04 14.26
N LYS A 163 -4.85 13.55 15.50
CA LYS A 163 -5.52 14.26 16.60
C LYS A 163 -4.90 15.65 16.79
N GLY A 164 -5.72 16.65 17.09
CA GLY A 164 -5.25 18.01 17.42
C GLY A 164 -4.80 18.87 16.24
N ASN A 165 -5.34 18.64 15.03
CA ASN A 165 -4.96 19.36 13.80
C ASN A 165 -3.46 19.21 13.46
N GLY A 166 -2.90 18.05 13.77
CA GLY A 166 -1.52 17.73 13.46
C GLY A 166 -1.28 17.46 11.96
N PRO A 167 -0.08 16.99 11.61
CA PRO A 167 0.29 16.67 10.23
C PRO A 167 -0.68 15.67 9.59
N LEU A 168 -0.93 15.83 8.29
CA LEU A 168 -1.70 14.86 7.51
C LEU A 168 -0.78 13.72 7.08
N VAL A 169 -1.04 12.53 7.60
CA VAL A 169 -0.29 11.33 7.22
C VAL A 169 -0.82 10.81 5.89
N ARG A 170 0.09 10.51 4.97
CA ARG A 170 -0.22 10.13 3.61
C ARG A 170 0.58 8.91 3.17
N LEU A 171 -0.13 7.98 2.55
CA LEU A 171 0.44 6.83 1.88
C LEU A 171 -0.13 6.72 0.46
N ARG A 172 0.73 6.59 -0.53
CA ARG A 172 0.35 6.30 -1.93
C ARG A 172 0.92 4.97 -2.37
N ILE A 173 0.04 4.14 -2.91
CA ILE A 173 0.33 2.86 -3.54
C ILE A 173 0.13 3.01 -5.04
N THR A 174 0.99 2.38 -5.83
CA THR A 174 0.89 2.34 -7.28
C THR A 174 0.99 0.92 -7.79
N THR A 175 0.39 0.68 -8.96
CA THR A 175 0.56 -0.55 -9.74
C THR A 175 0.42 -0.21 -11.20
N ALA A 176 1.23 -0.82 -12.05
CA ALA A 176 1.00 -0.77 -13.49
C ALA A 176 -0.27 -1.60 -13.79
N LEU A 177 -1.09 -1.11 -14.72
CA LEU A 177 -2.22 -1.88 -15.24
C LEU A 177 -1.75 -2.69 -16.46
N PRO A 178 -2.19 -3.94 -16.62
CA PRO A 178 -2.01 -4.66 -17.86
C PRO A 178 -2.76 -3.91 -18.97
N THR A 179 -2.02 -3.42 -19.95
CA THR A 179 -2.58 -2.76 -21.14
C THR A 179 -3.06 -3.82 -22.13
N ALA A 180 -4.31 -3.72 -22.61
CA ALA A 180 -4.75 -4.53 -23.74
C ALA A 180 -3.95 -4.13 -25.00
N ALA A 181 -3.98 -4.97 -26.05
CA ALA A 181 -3.24 -4.78 -27.31
C ALA A 181 -3.51 -3.41 -28.01
N ALA A 182 -4.55 -2.68 -27.61
CA ALA A 182 -4.90 -1.34 -28.09
C ALA A 182 -4.37 -0.18 -27.21
N GLY A 183 -3.49 -0.43 -26.23
CA GLY A 183 -2.85 0.61 -25.42
C GLY A 183 -3.74 1.28 -24.36
N GLN A 184 -5.00 0.83 -24.21
CA GLN A 184 -5.90 1.23 -23.12
C GLN A 184 -6.10 0.07 -22.14
N PRO A 185 -6.16 0.36 -20.82
CA PRO A 185 -6.50 -0.66 -19.83
C PRO A 185 -7.95 -1.13 -20.06
N ASP A 186 -8.17 -2.43 -20.09
CA ASP A 186 -9.52 -3.00 -20.17
C ASP A 186 -10.35 -2.55 -18.96
N SER A 187 -11.57 -2.06 -19.18
CA SER A 187 -12.41 -1.48 -18.14
C SER A 187 -12.74 -2.47 -17.02
N GLN A 188 -12.89 -3.76 -17.34
CA GLN A 188 -13.10 -4.80 -16.33
C GLN A 188 -11.83 -5.06 -15.51
N SER A 189 -10.66 -5.13 -16.17
CA SER A 189 -9.38 -5.27 -15.48
C SER A 189 -9.10 -4.08 -14.55
N ALA A 190 -9.40 -2.86 -14.98
CA ALA A 190 -9.25 -1.64 -14.20
C ALA A 190 -10.18 -1.62 -12.97
N ALA A 191 -11.44 -2.05 -13.13
CA ALA A 191 -12.39 -2.16 -12.02
C ALA A 191 -11.94 -3.18 -10.97
N ARG A 192 -11.48 -4.37 -11.39
CA ARG A 192 -10.93 -5.39 -10.47
C ARG A 192 -9.69 -4.87 -9.75
N ALA A 193 -8.80 -4.20 -10.46
CA ALA A 193 -7.60 -3.61 -9.88
C ALA A 193 -7.93 -2.50 -8.86
N ALA A 194 -8.92 -1.67 -9.15
CA ALA A 194 -9.41 -0.66 -8.21
C ALA A 194 -9.99 -1.28 -6.93
N GLN A 195 -10.72 -2.41 -7.03
CA GLN A 195 -11.23 -3.12 -5.85
C GLN A 195 -10.11 -3.72 -5.00
N VAL A 196 -9.06 -4.27 -5.63
CA VAL A 196 -7.86 -4.74 -4.91
C VAL A 196 -7.20 -3.56 -4.20
N MET A 197 -6.96 -2.46 -4.91
CA MET A 197 -6.37 -1.24 -4.35
C MET A 197 -7.19 -0.71 -3.16
N GLN A 198 -8.51 -0.63 -3.28
CA GLN A 198 -9.39 -0.15 -2.21
C GLN A 198 -9.32 -1.04 -0.97
N ARG A 199 -9.29 -2.37 -1.13
CA ARG A 199 -9.15 -3.31 0.00
C ARG A 199 -7.83 -3.11 0.73
N GLU A 200 -6.74 -2.95 -0.01
CA GLU A 200 -5.40 -2.74 0.58
C GLU A 200 -5.33 -1.39 1.33
N LEU A 201 -5.81 -0.30 0.73
CA LEU A 201 -5.88 1.02 1.40
C LEU A 201 -6.76 0.98 2.67
N THR A 202 -7.89 0.28 2.62
CA THR A 202 -8.78 0.11 3.79
C THR A 202 -8.13 -0.72 4.88
N GLY A 203 -7.40 -1.78 4.51
CA GLY A 203 -6.63 -2.61 5.44
C GLY A 203 -5.55 -1.81 6.16
N LEU A 204 -4.82 -0.96 5.43
CA LEU A 204 -3.79 -0.08 5.98
C LEU A 204 -4.38 0.99 6.91
N ALA A 205 -5.49 1.63 6.51
CA ALA A 205 -6.18 2.59 7.34
C ALA A 205 -6.72 1.97 8.65
N SER A 206 -7.22 0.73 8.57
CA SER A 206 -7.70 -0.02 9.73
C SER A 206 -6.55 -0.39 10.66
N ARG A 207 -5.41 -0.80 10.09
CA ARG A 207 -4.22 -1.16 10.86
C ARG A 207 -3.61 0.06 11.57
N TRP A 208 -3.58 1.22 10.91
CA TRP A 208 -3.21 2.48 11.56
C TRP A 208 -4.08 2.77 12.78
N ALA A 209 -5.40 2.64 12.64
CA ALA A 209 -6.33 2.89 13.74
C ALA A 209 -6.07 1.96 14.94
N LEU A 210 -5.68 0.70 14.68
CA LEU A 210 -5.41 -0.28 15.73
C LEU A 210 -4.10 -0.03 16.47
N GLU A 211 -3.07 0.45 15.78
CA GLU A 211 -1.72 0.61 16.35
C GLU A 211 -1.49 1.98 16.99
N HIS A 212 -2.20 3.02 16.51
CA HIS A 212 -1.83 4.41 16.78
C HIS A 212 -2.98 5.33 17.23
N GLU A 213 -4.22 4.85 17.38
CA GLU A 213 -5.39 5.69 17.76
C GLU A 213 -6.22 5.22 18.95
#